data_AF-A0A8S3TVR1-F1
#
_entry.id   AF-A0A8S3TVR1-F1
#
_cell.length_a   1.000
_cell.length_b   1.000
_cell.length_c   1.000
_cell.angle_alpha   90.00
_cell.angle_beta   90.00
_cell.angle_gamma   90.00
#
_symmetry.space_group_name_H-M   'P 1'
#
loop_
_entity.id
_entity.type
_entity.pdbx_description
1 polymer ?
#
loop_
_entity_poly.entity_id
_entity_poly.type
_entity_poly.pdbx_seq_one_letter_code
_entity_poly.pdbx_strand_id
1 'polypeptide(L)'
;MICSVLNVPELELDKIDCKTKLSSYERKLLSELCTILEPFDKATVLVQGEKTVTASLPIPVTLGLKHQLKLISVDYNCKMIKSLKSSVEERLFQFVEDEAYILASFLDPRFKTRWCETEQIDQCLAVVKDKLSQVPTSSEPPCDQNSPPCKRAKNDDLFSFMPAPSVERKRNPSGISVSSEMDDYLSDNCIDMSKTSFVLA
;
A
#
# COMPACT_ATOMS: atom_id res chain seq x y z
N MET A 1 2.97 21.96 11.83
CA MET A 1 3.18 23.36 12.27
C MET A 1 2.18 24.33 11.65
N ILE A 2 2.00 24.38 10.32
CA ILE A 2 1.05 25.32 9.67
C ILE A 2 -0.39 25.09 10.13
N CYS A 3 -0.88 23.84 10.14
CA CYS A 3 -2.22 23.52 10.63
C CYS A 3 -2.44 23.94 12.09
N SER A 4 -1.41 23.80 12.94
CA SER A 4 -1.45 24.21 14.34
C SER A 4 -1.63 25.72 14.51
N VAL A 5 -1.03 26.54 13.63
CA VAL A 5 -1.15 28.00 13.64
C VAL A 5 -2.53 28.45 13.13
N LEU A 6 -3.08 27.77 12.12
CA LEU A 6 -4.42 28.07 11.60
C LEU A 6 -5.53 27.76 12.61
N ASN A 7 -5.33 26.74 13.46
CA ASN A 7 -6.29 26.36 14.50
C ASN A 7 -6.40 27.38 15.64
N VAL A 8 -5.45 28.31 15.77
CA VAL A 8 -5.53 29.37 16.78
C VAL A 8 -6.49 30.46 16.29
N PRO A 9 -7.50 30.86 17.11
CA PRO A 9 -8.45 31.92 16.77
C PRO A 9 -7.75 33.24 16.44
N GLU A 10 -8.29 33.99 15.48
CA GLU A 10 -7.74 35.27 15.03
C GLU A 10 -7.69 36.31 16.18
N LEU A 11 -8.69 36.29 17.05
CA LEU A 11 -8.77 37.12 18.27
C LEU A 11 -7.63 36.86 19.27
N GLU A 12 -7.11 35.64 19.31
CA GLU A 12 -5.97 35.29 20.18
C GLU A 12 -4.64 35.68 19.52
N LEU A 13 -4.53 35.59 18.19
CA LEU A 13 -3.35 36.07 17.46
C LEU A 13 -3.20 37.58 17.55
N ASP A 14 -4.29 38.33 17.59
CA ASP A 14 -4.22 39.79 17.65
C ASP A 14 -3.62 40.32 18.94
N LYS A 15 -3.67 39.52 20.01
CA LYS A 15 -3.04 39.81 21.30
C LYS A 15 -1.53 39.59 21.30
N ILE A 16 -1.01 38.87 20.30
CA ILE A 16 0.42 38.60 20.16
C ILE A 16 1.03 39.72 19.33
N ASP A 17 1.96 40.47 19.92
CA ASP A 17 2.72 41.50 19.21
C ASP A 17 3.70 40.82 18.25
N CYS A 18 3.28 40.65 17.00
CA CYS A 18 4.09 40.06 15.95
C CYS A 18 4.24 41.03 14.77
N LYS A 19 5.47 41.13 14.26
CA LYS A 19 5.86 42.06 13.18
C LYS A 19 5.17 41.77 11.84
N THR A 20 4.66 40.54 11.66
CA THR A 20 4.03 40.09 10.43
C THR A 20 2.79 39.29 10.78
N LYS A 21 1.61 39.87 10.57
CA LYS A 21 0.31 39.21 10.76
C LYS A 21 -0.18 38.68 9.42
N LEU A 22 -0.67 37.44 9.42
CA LEU A 22 -1.39 36.90 8.27
C LEU A 22 -2.74 37.60 8.17
N SER A 23 -3.08 38.11 7.00
CA SER A 23 -4.42 38.60 6.70
C SER A 23 -5.44 37.45 6.72
N SER A 24 -6.72 37.79 6.90
CA SER A 24 -7.79 36.80 6.86
C SER A 24 -7.86 36.09 5.50
N TYR A 25 -7.47 36.76 4.41
CA TYR A 25 -7.34 36.15 3.09
C TYR A 25 -6.23 35.09 3.05
N GLU A 26 -5.03 35.41 3.56
CA GLU A 26 -3.91 34.46 3.60
C GLU A 26 -4.20 33.26 4.51
N ARG A 27 -4.88 33.48 5.64
CA ARG A 27 -5.36 32.39 6.50
C ARG A 27 -6.33 31.47 5.76
N LYS A 28 -7.30 32.04 5.04
CA LYS A 28 -8.24 31.25 4.23
C LYS A 28 -7.49 30.44 3.17
N LEU A 29 -6.58 31.06 2.42
CA LEU A 29 -5.79 30.39 1.40
C LEU A 29 -4.93 29.26 1.98
N LEU A 30 -4.29 29.47 3.13
CA LEU A 30 -3.52 28.43 3.82
C LEU A 30 -4.41 27.29 4.31
N SER A 31 -5.62 27.58 4.78
CA SER A 31 -6.58 26.55 5.16
C SER A 31 -7.00 25.70 3.97
N GLU A 32 -7.29 26.32 2.82
CA GLU A 32 -7.61 25.60 1.58
C GLU A 32 -6.43 24.72 1.15
N LEU A 33 -5.20 25.23 1.23
CA LEU A 33 -3.99 24.49 0.92
C LEU A 33 -3.82 23.26 1.84
N CYS A 34 -4.04 23.42 3.15
CA CYS A 34 -3.99 22.32 4.10
C CYS A 34 -5.01 21.23 3.75
N THR A 35 -6.25 21.60 3.43
CA THR A 35 -7.30 20.65 3.01
C THR A 35 -6.90 19.91 1.73
N ILE A 36 -6.35 20.62 0.74
CA ILE A 36 -5.93 20.02 -0.54
C ILE A 36 -4.78 19.02 -0.34
N LEU A 37 -3.85 19.31 0.57
CA LEU A 37 -2.65 18.52 0.79
C LEU A 37 -2.80 17.43 1.86
N GLU A 38 -3.84 17.46 2.69
CA GLU A 38 -4.09 16.46 3.73
C GLU A 38 -4.08 15.00 3.21
N PRO A 39 -4.64 14.66 2.04
CA PRO A 39 -4.56 13.30 1.51
C PRO A 39 -3.11 12.85 1.23
N PHE A 40 -2.24 13.75 0.82
CA PHE A 40 -0.82 13.46 0.55
C PHE A 40 -0.02 13.28 1.82
N ASP A 41 -0.35 14.04 2.87
CA ASP A 41 0.25 13.86 4.20
C ASP A 41 -0.08 12.46 4.74
N LYS A 42 -1.37 12.07 4.70
CA LYS A 42 -1.82 10.73 5.09
C LYS A 42 -1.17 9.63 4.27
N ALA A 43 -1.09 9.80 2.95
CA ALA A 43 -0.43 8.85 2.06
C ALA A 43 1.07 8.70 2.39
N THR A 44 1.75 9.82 2.67
CA THR A 44 3.17 9.82 3.01
C THR A 44 3.42 9.07 4.31
N VAL A 45 2.67 9.39 5.37
CA VAL A 45 2.75 8.68 6.66
C VAL A 45 2.51 7.18 6.50
N LEU A 46 1.55 6.81 5.66
CA LEU A 46 1.18 5.41 5.44
C LEU A 46 2.24 4.63 4.63
N VAL A 47 2.88 5.24 3.64
CA VAL A 47 3.88 4.58 2.77
C VAL A 47 5.30 4.64 3.36
N GLN A 48 5.60 5.61 4.24
CA GLN A 48 6.91 5.76 4.88
C GLN A 48 7.16 4.75 6.02
N GLY A 49 6.30 3.75 6.19
CA GLY A 49 6.42 2.73 7.25
C GLY A 49 7.74 1.95 7.17
N GLU A 50 8.73 2.35 7.98
CA GLU A 50 10.06 1.71 8.04
C GLU A 50 9.99 0.31 8.70
N LYS A 51 9.01 0.10 9.57
CA LYS A 51 8.83 -1.14 10.36
C LYS A 51 7.80 -2.10 9.75
N THR A 52 7.22 -1.77 8.60
CA THR A 52 6.06 -2.49 8.03
C THR A 52 6.23 -2.71 6.53
N VAL A 53 5.70 -3.81 5.99
CA VAL A 53 5.70 -4.02 4.54
C VAL A 53 4.76 -3.02 3.88
N THR A 54 5.33 -2.15 3.05
CA THR A 54 4.60 -1.09 2.34
C THR A 54 4.40 -1.40 0.86
N ALA A 55 4.96 -2.49 0.34
CA ALA A 55 4.90 -2.85 -1.09
C ALA A 55 3.46 -3.06 -1.62
N SER A 56 2.49 -3.36 -0.76
CA SER A 56 1.07 -3.50 -1.14
C SER A 56 0.27 -2.19 -1.13
N LEU A 57 0.90 -1.07 -0.75
CA LEU A 57 0.25 0.23 -0.58
C LEU A 57 0.29 1.15 -1.80
N PRO A 58 1.31 1.15 -2.68
CA PRO A 58 1.41 2.11 -3.78
C PRO A 58 0.18 2.16 -4.69
N ILE A 59 -0.42 1.00 -5.02
CA ILE A 59 -1.61 0.98 -5.86
C ILE A 59 -2.84 1.53 -5.13
N PRO A 60 -3.25 1.01 -3.95
CA PRO A 60 -4.35 1.58 -3.19
C PRO A 60 -4.18 3.07 -2.89
N VAL A 61 -2.96 3.52 -2.58
CA VAL A 61 -2.65 4.93 -2.29
C VAL A 61 -2.80 5.80 -3.53
N THR A 62 -2.29 5.36 -4.68
CA THR A 62 -2.41 6.12 -5.93
C THR A 62 -3.87 6.30 -6.33
N LEU A 63 -4.66 5.23 -6.27
CA LEU A 63 -6.09 5.27 -6.57
C LEU A 63 -6.86 6.11 -5.54
N GLY A 64 -6.51 5.99 -4.26
CA GLY A 64 -7.09 6.78 -3.17
C GLY A 64 -6.81 8.28 -3.33
N LEU A 65 -5.58 8.67 -3.68
CA LEU A 65 -5.22 10.06 -3.95
C LEU A 65 -5.99 10.63 -5.14
N LYS A 66 -6.10 9.85 -6.24
CA LYS A 66 -6.89 10.24 -7.42
C LYS A 66 -8.36 10.46 -7.06
N HIS A 67 -8.94 9.58 -6.25
CA HIS A 67 -10.31 9.70 -5.76
C HIS A 67 -10.49 10.95 -4.87
N GLN A 68 -9.62 11.15 -3.88
CA GLN A 68 -9.68 12.30 -2.98
C GLN A 68 -9.54 13.63 -3.73
N LEU A 69 -8.60 13.73 -4.67
CA LEU A 69 -8.47 14.90 -5.53
C LEU A 69 -9.72 15.16 -6.36
N LYS A 70 -10.45 14.12 -6.79
CA LYS A 70 -11.72 14.26 -7.50
C LYS A 70 -12.80 14.85 -6.58
N LEU A 71 -12.90 14.41 -5.33
CA LEU A 71 -13.82 14.96 -4.34
C LEU A 71 -13.50 16.41 -4.00
N ILE A 72 -12.24 16.71 -3.68
CA ILE A 72 -11.78 18.07 -3.34
C ILE A 72 -12.00 19.04 -4.50
N SER A 73 -11.96 18.57 -5.75
CA SER A 73 -12.22 19.40 -6.93
C SER A 73 -13.66 19.93 -7.02
N VAL A 74 -14.60 19.33 -6.29
CA VAL A 74 -15.99 19.80 -6.22
C VAL A 74 -16.06 21.13 -5.49
N ASP A 75 -15.34 21.24 -4.37
CA ASP A 75 -15.34 22.42 -3.51
C ASP A 75 -14.28 23.46 -3.93
N TYR A 76 -13.19 22.99 -4.52
CA TYR A 76 -12.04 23.82 -4.91
C TYR A 76 -11.67 23.56 -6.38
N ASN A 77 -11.94 24.50 -7.27
CA ASN A 77 -11.54 24.38 -8.67
C ASN A 77 -10.38 25.33 -9.00
N CYS A 78 -9.18 24.98 -8.53
CA CYS A 78 -7.98 25.78 -8.72
C CYS A 78 -6.94 25.08 -9.62
N LYS A 79 -6.03 25.87 -10.20
CA LYS A 79 -4.94 25.37 -11.06
C LYS A 79 -4.07 24.33 -10.33
N MET A 80 -3.86 24.51 -9.02
CA MET A 80 -3.07 23.59 -8.21
C MET A 80 -3.65 22.17 -8.21
N ILE A 81 -4.95 22.00 -8.03
CA ILE A 81 -5.57 20.66 -8.02
C ILE A 81 -5.45 19.99 -9.39
N LYS A 82 -5.58 20.74 -10.48
CA LYS A 82 -5.34 20.23 -11.83
C LYS A 82 -3.90 19.75 -12.00
N SER A 83 -2.92 20.56 -11.56
CA SER A 83 -1.51 20.19 -11.60
C SER A 83 -1.18 18.99 -10.70
N LEU A 84 -1.82 18.87 -9.53
CA LEU A 84 -1.66 17.72 -8.64
C LEU A 84 -2.23 16.45 -9.27
N LYS A 85 -3.42 16.51 -9.88
CA LYS A 85 -4.00 15.38 -10.61
C LYS A 85 -3.07 14.90 -11.72
N SER A 86 -2.58 15.80 -12.57
CA SER A 86 -1.62 15.46 -13.61
C SER A 86 -0.34 14.85 -13.02
N SER A 87 0.18 15.41 -11.93
CA SER A 87 1.38 14.90 -11.28
C SER A 87 1.20 13.50 -10.68
N VAL A 88 0.02 13.20 -10.13
CA VAL A 88 -0.32 11.86 -9.61
C VAL A 88 -0.33 10.87 -10.77
N GLU A 89 -0.97 11.20 -11.90
CA GLU A 89 -0.96 10.31 -13.07
C GLU A 89 0.46 10.12 -13.64
N GLU A 90 1.19 11.21 -13.87
CA GLU A 90 2.51 11.12 -14.51
C GLU A 90 3.55 10.38 -13.67
N ARG A 91 3.48 10.49 -12.33
CA ARG A 91 4.54 9.99 -11.44
C ARG A 91 4.17 8.74 -10.66
N LEU A 92 2.89 8.53 -10.38
CA LEU A 92 2.44 7.42 -9.53
C LEU A 92 1.76 6.31 -10.33
N PHE A 93 1.26 6.60 -11.54
CA PHE A 93 0.57 5.57 -12.33
C PHE A 93 1.47 4.40 -12.74
N GLN A 94 2.78 4.64 -12.90
CA GLN A 94 3.76 3.57 -13.14
C GLN A 94 3.70 2.44 -12.09
N PHE A 95 3.33 2.74 -10.85
CA PHE A 95 3.22 1.73 -9.79
C PHE A 95 1.95 0.89 -9.92
N VAL A 96 0.93 1.40 -10.62
CA VAL A 96 -0.33 0.69 -10.90
C VAL A 96 -0.14 -0.34 -12.02
N GLU A 97 0.80 -0.10 -12.93
CA GLU A 97 1.13 -1.00 -14.04
C GLU A 97 2.22 -2.02 -13.71
N ASP A 98 3.01 -1.76 -12.67
CA ASP A 98 4.11 -2.64 -12.28
C ASP A 98 3.60 -3.90 -11.57
N GLU A 99 3.93 -5.04 -12.17
CA GLU A 99 3.56 -6.38 -11.76
C GLU A 99 3.90 -6.68 -10.29
N ALA A 100 5.03 -6.21 -9.77
CA ALA A 100 5.42 -6.48 -8.38
C ALA A 100 4.43 -5.85 -7.38
N TYR A 101 3.96 -4.63 -7.67
CA TYR A 101 2.98 -3.94 -6.84
C TYR A 101 1.57 -4.51 -7.04
N ILE A 102 1.23 -4.98 -8.24
CA ILE A 102 -0.04 -5.69 -8.50
C ILE A 102 -0.11 -6.95 -7.64
N LEU A 103 0.94 -7.79 -7.69
CA LEU A 103 1.03 -9.01 -6.90
C LEU A 103 1.00 -8.70 -5.40
N ALA A 104 1.79 -7.74 -4.94
CA ALA A 104 1.84 -7.37 -3.53
C ALA A 104 0.48 -6.84 -3.01
N SER A 105 -0.21 -6.01 -3.80
CA SER A 105 -1.52 -5.45 -3.44
C SER A 105 -2.62 -6.51 -3.45
N PHE A 106 -2.55 -7.45 -4.40
CA PHE A 106 -3.50 -8.55 -4.54
C PHE A 106 -3.37 -9.58 -3.40
N LEU A 107 -2.14 -9.95 -3.06
CA LEU A 107 -1.83 -10.90 -1.99
C LEU A 107 -1.97 -10.31 -0.59
N ASP A 108 -2.23 -9.01 -0.48
CA ASP A 108 -2.52 -8.38 0.79
C ASP A 108 -3.99 -8.62 1.19
N PRO A 109 -4.24 -9.33 2.31
CA PRO A 109 -5.60 -9.65 2.76
C PRO A 109 -6.42 -8.42 3.15
N ARG A 110 -5.81 -7.24 3.28
CA ARG A 110 -6.51 -5.97 3.52
C ARG A 110 -7.19 -5.43 2.27
N PHE A 111 -6.65 -5.73 1.10
CA PHE A 111 -7.10 -5.16 -0.17
C PHE A 111 -7.69 -6.20 -1.11
N LYS A 112 -7.02 -7.33 -1.30
CA LYS A 112 -7.40 -8.39 -2.26
C LYS A 112 -7.70 -7.78 -3.64
N THR A 113 -8.98 -7.75 -4.02
CA THR A 113 -9.47 -7.17 -5.29
C THR A 113 -10.22 -5.84 -5.12
N ARG A 114 -10.39 -5.33 -3.89
CA ARG A 114 -11.21 -4.14 -3.59
C ARG A 114 -10.72 -2.83 -4.21
N TRP A 115 -9.45 -2.80 -4.60
CA TRP A 115 -8.83 -1.64 -5.24
C TRP A 115 -8.99 -1.66 -6.77
N CYS A 116 -9.36 -2.80 -7.36
CA CYS A 116 -9.61 -2.92 -8.80
C CYS A 116 -11.07 -2.64 -9.15
N GLU A 117 -11.29 -2.10 -10.34
CA GLU A 117 -12.58 -2.22 -11.02
C GLU A 117 -12.73 -3.64 -11.60
N THR A 118 -13.98 -4.12 -11.79
CA THR A 118 -14.26 -5.50 -12.20
C THR A 118 -13.47 -5.96 -13.43
N GLU A 119 -13.26 -5.07 -14.42
CA GLU A 119 -12.52 -5.35 -15.65
C GLU A 119 -11.00 -5.50 -15.43
N GLN A 120 -10.46 -4.88 -14.39
CA GLN A 120 -9.03 -4.95 -14.02
C GLN A 120 -8.73 -6.17 -13.15
N ILE A 121 -9.75 -6.73 -12.48
CA ILE A 121 -9.61 -7.94 -11.67
C ILE A 121 -9.15 -9.09 -12.55
N ASP A 122 -9.76 -9.31 -13.72
CA ASP A 122 -9.39 -10.41 -14.62
C ASP A 122 -7.93 -10.32 -15.08
N GLN A 123 -7.44 -9.11 -15.33
CA GLN A 123 -6.04 -8.87 -15.71
C GLN A 123 -5.09 -9.17 -14.54
N CYS A 124 -5.41 -8.70 -13.34
CA CYS A 124 -4.63 -9.00 -12.14
C CYS A 124 -4.62 -10.50 -11.83
N LEU A 125 -5.77 -11.17 -11.98
CA LEU A 125 -5.91 -12.61 -11.82
C LEU A 125 -5.07 -13.37 -12.84
N ALA A 126 -5.02 -12.92 -14.10
CA ALA A 126 -4.19 -13.53 -15.13
C ALA A 126 -2.70 -13.45 -14.78
N VAL A 127 -2.23 -12.29 -14.31
CA VAL A 127 -0.86 -12.07 -13.83
C VAL A 127 -0.52 -13.01 -12.67
N VAL A 128 -1.40 -13.10 -11.67
CA VAL A 128 -1.20 -13.99 -10.51
C VAL A 128 -1.17 -15.46 -10.94
N LYS A 129 -2.09 -15.88 -11.82
CA LYS A 129 -2.15 -17.26 -12.34
C LYS A 129 -0.91 -17.62 -13.16
N ASP A 130 -0.43 -16.71 -13.99
CA ASP A 130 0.81 -16.90 -14.76
C ASP A 130 2.00 -17.13 -13.82
N LYS A 131 2.17 -16.28 -12.80
CA LYS A 131 3.25 -16.46 -11.80
C LYS A 131 3.11 -17.74 -11.00
N LEU A 132 1.89 -18.11 -10.59
CA LEU A 132 1.66 -19.37 -9.89
C LEU A 132 2.02 -20.59 -10.75
N SER A 133 1.83 -20.52 -12.06
CA SER A 133 2.22 -21.58 -13.00
C SER A 133 3.75 -21.68 -13.19
N GLN A 134 4.46 -20.56 -13.00
CA GLN A 134 5.91 -20.46 -13.12
C GLN A 134 6.65 -20.82 -11.83
N VAL A 135 5.97 -20.88 -10.67
CA VAL A 135 6.55 -21.44 -9.46
C VAL A 135 6.79 -22.93 -9.71
N PRO A 136 8.04 -23.40 -9.80
CA PRO A 136 8.28 -24.82 -9.95
C PRO A 136 7.65 -25.53 -8.75
N THR A 137 6.71 -26.43 -9.02
CA THR A 137 6.36 -27.50 -8.07
C THR A 137 7.69 -28.17 -7.78
N SER A 138 8.22 -27.98 -6.57
CA SER A 138 9.59 -28.36 -6.20
C SER A 138 9.97 -29.74 -6.75
N SER A 139 10.64 -29.75 -7.90
CA SER A 139 11.50 -30.82 -8.35
C SER A 139 12.90 -30.22 -8.26
N GLU A 140 13.59 -30.49 -7.16
CA GLU A 140 14.97 -30.08 -6.97
C GLU A 140 15.81 -30.51 -8.18
N PRO A 141 16.72 -29.67 -8.69
CA PRO A 141 17.77 -30.15 -9.59
C PRO A 141 18.67 -31.14 -8.81
N PRO A 142 19.23 -32.18 -9.45
CA PRO A 142 20.15 -33.09 -8.77
C PRO A 142 21.35 -32.28 -8.25
N CYS A 143 21.53 -32.30 -6.93
CA CYS A 143 22.61 -31.59 -6.27
C CYS A 143 23.95 -32.27 -6.65
N ASP A 144 24.79 -31.56 -7.41
CA ASP A 144 26.16 -31.98 -7.70
C ASP A 144 26.97 -32.03 -6.41
N GLN A 145 27.40 -33.23 -6.01
CA GLN A 145 28.09 -33.53 -4.75
C GLN A 145 29.51 -32.95 -4.62
N ASN A 146 29.95 -32.09 -5.54
CA ASN A 146 31.34 -31.63 -5.64
C ASN A 146 31.55 -30.11 -5.44
N SER A 147 30.59 -29.36 -4.89
CA SER A 147 30.81 -27.95 -4.55
C SER A 147 31.29 -27.77 -3.09
N PRO A 148 32.14 -26.75 -2.80
CA PRO A 148 32.68 -26.53 -1.45
C PRO A 148 31.55 -26.16 -0.47
N PRO A 149 31.69 -26.49 0.83
CA PRO A 149 30.60 -26.30 1.79
C PRO A 149 30.30 -24.80 1.96
N CYS A 150 29.16 -24.36 1.42
CA CYS A 150 28.56 -23.08 1.80
C CYS A 150 28.37 -23.11 3.32
N LYS A 151 28.99 -22.14 4.01
CA LYS A 151 28.77 -21.91 5.45
C LYS A 151 27.27 -21.75 5.65
N ARG A 152 26.63 -22.76 6.25
CA ARG A 152 25.23 -22.72 6.65
C ARG A 152 25.03 -21.46 7.49
N ALA A 153 24.13 -20.58 7.04
CA ALA A 153 23.65 -19.49 7.88
C ALA A 153 23.16 -20.12 9.20
N LYS A 154 23.58 -19.56 10.33
CA LYS A 154 23.09 -19.96 11.64
C LYS A 154 21.56 -19.86 11.59
N ASN A 155 20.88 -20.97 11.87
CA ASN A 155 19.42 -21.04 11.89
C ASN A 155 18.87 -19.92 12.79
N ASP A 156 18.05 -19.04 12.22
CA ASP A 156 17.20 -18.16 13.00
C ASP A 156 16.17 -19.02 13.73
N ASP A 157 16.30 -19.12 15.06
CA ASP A 157 15.39 -19.86 15.94
C ASP A 157 13.94 -19.36 15.83
N LEU A 158 13.74 -18.16 15.28
CA LEU A 158 12.44 -17.54 15.04
C LEU A 158 11.51 -18.41 14.16
N PHE A 159 12.05 -19.18 13.22
CA PHE A 159 11.28 -20.02 12.30
C PHE A 159 11.48 -21.51 12.56
N SER A 160 12.06 -21.90 13.69
CA SER A 160 12.28 -23.31 14.05
C SER A 160 10.98 -24.07 14.29
N PHE A 161 9.87 -23.36 14.55
CA PHE A 161 8.52 -23.93 14.62
C PHE A 161 7.91 -24.23 13.24
N MET A 162 8.38 -23.58 12.18
CA MET A 162 7.94 -23.93 10.83
C MET A 162 8.57 -25.28 10.52
N PRO A 163 7.76 -26.31 10.20
CA PRO A 163 8.30 -27.62 9.89
C PRO A 163 9.33 -27.46 8.77
N ALA A 164 10.55 -27.93 9.01
CA ALA A 164 11.57 -28.06 7.96
C ALA A 164 10.90 -28.72 6.74
N PRO A 165 11.21 -28.30 5.50
CA PRO A 165 10.56 -28.84 4.31
C PRO A 165 10.66 -30.37 4.33
N SER A 166 9.57 -31.00 4.75
CA SER A 166 9.50 -32.42 4.92
C SER A 166 9.37 -32.99 3.52
N VAL A 167 10.39 -33.70 3.07
CA VAL A 167 10.33 -34.53 1.84
C VAL A 167 9.19 -35.57 1.93
N GLU A 168 8.61 -35.76 3.11
CA GLU A 168 7.36 -36.49 3.33
C GLU A 168 6.24 -35.58 3.83
N ARG A 169 5.80 -34.61 3.01
CA ARG A 169 4.42 -34.11 3.17
C ARG A 169 3.50 -35.25 2.79
N LYS A 170 2.73 -35.78 3.75
CA LYS A 170 1.44 -36.40 3.43
C LYS A 170 0.71 -35.38 2.56
N ARG A 171 0.58 -35.69 1.27
CA ARG A 171 -0.26 -34.92 0.33
C ARG A 171 -1.56 -34.59 1.07
N ASN A 172 -1.85 -33.31 1.27
CA ASN A 172 -3.24 -32.89 1.35
C ASN A 172 -3.96 -33.55 0.17
N PRO A 173 -5.16 -34.12 0.37
CA PRO A 173 -5.79 -34.96 -0.64
C PRO A 173 -5.68 -34.28 -1.99
N SER A 174 -4.92 -34.92 -2.87
CA SER A 174 -4.63 -34.47 -4.22
C SER A 174 -5.97 -34.16 -4.89
N GLY A 175 -6.31 -32.87 -5.00
CA GLY A 175 -7.63 -32.47 -5.47
C GLY A 175 -7.95 -30.98 -5.38
N ILE A 176 -7.35 -30.21 -4.46
CA ILE A 176 -7.55 -28.76 -4.46
C ILE A 176 -6.63 -28.17 -5.53
N SER A 177 -7.21 -27.82 -6.67
CA SER A 177 -6.54 -27.06 -7.73
C SER A 177 -6.05 -25.73 -7.15
N VAL A 178 -4.90 -25.21 -7.61
CA VAL A 178 -4.41 -23.86 -7.26
C VAL A 178 -5.50 -22.79 -7.45
N SER A 179 -6.40 -23.01 -8.41
CA SER A 179 -7.58 -22.16 -8.60
C SER A 179 -8.52 -22.15 -7.38
N SER A 180 -8.74 -23.30 -6.75
CA SER A 180 -9.65 -23.44 -5.61
C SER A 180 -9.09 -22.76 -4.35
N GLU A 181 -7.78 -22.82 -4.08
CA GLU A 181 -7.18 -22.07 -2.96
C GLU A 181 -7.27 -20.55 -3.18
N MET A 182 -7.12 -20.12 -4.43
CA MET A 182 -7.25 -18.72 -4.81
C MET A 182 -8.70 -18.23 -4.65
N ASP A 183 -9.67 -19.05 -5.05
CA ASP A 183 -11.09 -18.75 -4.88
C ASP A 183 -11.47 -18.68 -3.38
N ASP A 184 -10.95 -19.60 -2.56
CA ASP A 184 -11.13 -19.58 -1.11
C ASP A 184 -10.56 -18.28 -0.50
N TYR A 185 -9.33 -17.91 -0.85
CA TYR A 185 -8.70 -16.66 -0.40
C TYR A 185 -9.51 -15.42 -0.79
N LEU A 186 -10.05 -15.38 -2.01
CA LEU A 186 -10.87 -14.26 -2.48
C LEU A 186 -12.25 -14.19 -1.82
N SER A 187 -12.79 -15.34 -1.40
CA SER A 187 -14.08 -15.43 -0.71
C SER A 187 -14.04 -14.91 0.73
N ASP A 188 -12.87 -14.98 1.38
CA ASP A 188 -12.69 -14.50 2.74
C ASP A 188 -12.85 -12.96 2.85
N ASN A 189 -13.33 -12.48 4.00
CA ASN A 189 -13.43 -11.05 4.26
C ASN A 189 -12.06 -10.37 4.34
N CYS A 190 -11.98 -9.11 3.90
CA CYS A 190 -10.76 -8.32 4.03
C CYS A 190 -10.52 -7.91 5.50
N ILE A 191 -9.25 -7.84 5.89
CA ILE A 191 -8.85 -7.40 7.24
C ILE A 191 -9.09 -5.89 7.41
N ASP A 192 -9.61 -5.52 8.57
CA ASP A 192 -9.90 -4.12 8.92
C ASP A 192 -8.62 -3.36 9.33
N MET A 193 -8.30 -2.32 8.56
CA MET A 193 -7.17 -1.44 8.82
C MET A 193 -7.31 -0.59 10.09
N SER A 194 -8.54 -0.36 10.57
CA SER A 194 -8.78 0.41 11.80
C SER A 194 -8.49 -0.37 13.09
N LYS A 195 -8.45 -1.71 13.01
CA LYS A 195 -8.15 -2.61 14.13
C LYS A 195 -6.67 -2.97 14.22
N THR A 196 -5.87 -2.57 13.23
CA THR A 196 -4.42 -2.75 13.27
C THR A 196 -3.83 -1.58 14.04
N SER A 197 -3.82 -1.67 15.37
CA SER A 197 -3.14 -0.72 16.23
C SER A 197 -1.64 -0.76 15.93
N PHE A 198 -1.17 0.08 15.01
CA PHE A 198 0.26 0.34 14.90
C PHE A 198 0.65 1.14 16.14
N VAL A 199 1.13 0.42 17.15
CA VAL A 199 1.75 1.00 18.34
C VAL A 199 2.99 1.75 17.85
N LEU A 200 2.84 3.06 17.68
CA LEU A 200 3.96 3.98 17.54
C LEU A 200 4.68 4.03 18.89
N ALA A 201 5.81 3.32 18.95
CA ALA A 201 6.88 3.52 19.93
C ALA A 201 8.04 4.24 19.26
#